data_AF-A0A8J3YZ75-F1
#
_entry.id   AF-A0A8J3YZ75-F1
#
_cell.length_a   1.000
_cell.length_b   1.000
_cell.length_c   1.000
_cell.angle_alpha   90.00
_cell.angle_beta   90.00
_cell.angle_gamma   90.00
#
_symmetry.space_group_name_H-M   'P 1'
#
loop_
_entity.id
_entity.type
_entity.pdbx_description
1 polymer ?
#
loop_
_entity_poly.entity_id
_entity_poly.type
_entity_poly.pdbx_seq_one_letter_code
_entity_poly.pdbx_strand_id
1 'polypeptide(L)'
;MADVRIISDSSEDEMVACFLLGELTSPRFGAGIRRALAAAGESEHLLTEADPADPDANRARRGLLAATRGYGENRDLFKDFPARVRWVRAVLTPDELARVRYIDYPYWNELSGGSRLPRDAADRIQAGMRAFDVSNHRFVAAARAVRRGDRFAPLILTGPRRNTLVCLEGHLRLTGHALAGFPVEVQCLVGTARAIGRWAR
;
A
#
# COMPACT_ATOMS: atom_id res chain seq x y z
N MET A 1 -13.66 11.99 -17.34
CA MET A 1 -12.68 11.38 -16.41
C MET A 1 -12.94 9.89 -16.44
N ALA A 2 -11.96 9.08 -16.81
CA ALA A 2 -12.11 7.63 -16.70
C ALA A 2 -12.19 7.24 -15.22
N ASP A 3 -13.17 6.41 -14.90
CA ASP A 3 -13.31 5.79 -13.59
C ASP A 3 -12.50 4.50 -13.55
N VAL A 4 -11.82 4.28 -12.43
CA VAL A 4 -11.03 3.08 -12.13
C VAL A 4 -11.78 1.81 -12.54
N ARG A 5 -11.14 0.97 -13.37
CA ARG A 5 -11.75 -0.26 -13.92
C ARG A 5 -11.85 -1.33 -12.84
N ILE A 6 -13.08 -1.64 -12.42
CA ILE A 6 -13.37 -2.67 -11.43
C ILE A 6 -13.27 -4.06 -12.09
N ILE A 7 -12.59 -4.99 -11.42
CA ILE A 7 -12.52 -6.39 -11.82
C ILE A 7 -13.59 -7.20 -11.08
N SER A 8 -13.65 -7.05 -9.75
CA SER A 8 -14.57 -7.78 -8.88
C SER A 8 -14.75 -7.06 -7.54
N ASP A 9 -15.75 -7.47 -6.77
CA ASP A 9 -15.79 -7.15 -5.34
C ASP A 9 -14.61 -7.80 -4.60
N SER A 10 -14.31 -7.25 -3.42
CA SER A 10 -13.25 -7.69 -2.52
C SER A 10 -13.70 -7.47 -1.07
N SER A 11 -12.90 -7.90 -0.11
CA SER A 11 -13.22 -7.81 1.31
C SER A 11 -12.13 -7.12 2.11
N GLU A 12 -12.48 -6.75 3.33
CA GLU A 12 -11.51 -6.28 4.31
C GLU A 12 -10.49 -7.37 4.67
N ASP A 13 -10.93 -8.63 4.78
CA ASP A 13 -10.05 -9.78 5.04
C ASP A 13 -8.97 -9.93 3.96
N GLU A 14 -9.36 -9.76 2.71
CA GLU A 14 -8.45 -9.81 1.58
C GLU A 14 -7.43 -8.65 1.63
N MET A 15 -7.90 -7.44 1.98
CA MET A 15 -7.00 -6.30 2.19
C MET A 15 -5.98 -6.57 3.28
N VAL A 16 -6.41 -7.08 4.44
CA VAL A 16 -5.52 -7.40 5.56
C VAL A 16 -4.49 -8.46 5.15
N ALA A 17 -4.91 -9.52 4.46
CA ALA A 17 -4.02 -10.55 3.96
C ALA A 17 -2.97 -9.99 2.99
N CYS A 18 -3.38 -9.20 1.99
CA CYS A 18 -2.47 -8.56 1.05
C CYS A 18 -1.49 -7.60 1.74
N PHE A 19 -1.97 -6.81 2.71
CA PHE A 19 -1.13 -5.88 3.46
C PHE A 19 -0.01 -6.62 4.20
N LEU A 20 -0.37 -7.64 4.98
CA LEU A 20 0.58 -8.40 5.79
C LEU A 20 1.58 -9.20 4.95
N LEU A 21 1.14 -9.77 3.81
CA LEU A 21 2.04 -10.43 2.87
C LEU A 21 3.05 -9.43 2.25
N GLY A 22 2.60 -8.23 1.92
CA GLY A 22 3.47 -7.14 1.47
C GLY A 22 4.52 -6.75 2.51
N GLU A 23 4.15 -6.72 3.80
CA GLU A 23 5.09 -6.42 4.87
C GLU A 23 6.04 -7.58 5.19
N LEU A 24 5.58 -8.82 5.15
CA LEU A 24 6.40 -10.01 5.38
C LEU A 24 7.58 -10.08 4.39
N THR A 25 7.31 -9.77 3.12
CA THR A 25 8.30 -9.77 2.03
C THR A 25 9.15 -8.49 1.98
N SER A 26 8.79 -7.46 2.77
CA SER A 26 9.55 -6.22 2.85
C SER A 26 10.82 -6.39 3.66
N PRO A 27 12.00 -5.97 3.15
CA PRO A 27 13.23 -5.94 3.95
C PRO A 27 13.14 -5.06 5.20
N ARG A 28 12.26 -4.05 5.19
CA ARG A 28 12.10 -3.11 6.30
C ARG A 28 11.18 -3.64 7.40
N PHE A 29 10.12 -4.34 7.02
CA PHE A 29 9.04 -4.72 7.95
C PHE A 29 8.99 -6.22 8.25
N GLY A 30 9.56 -7.06 7.38
CA GLY A 30 9.42 -8.51 7.45
C GLY A 30 9.97 -9.13 8.74
N ALA A 31 11.06 -8.60 9.28
CA ALA A 31 11.59 -9.07 10.57
C ALA A 31 10.62 -8.76 11.74
N GLY A 32 9.95 -7.61 11.69
CA GLY A 32 8.93 -7.24 12.67
C GLY A 32 7.70 -8.13 12.59
N ILE A 33 7.22 -8.41 11.37
CA ILE A 33 6.09 -9.33 11.12
C ILE A 33 6.41 -10.73 11.64
N ARG A 34 7.57 -11.30 11.32
CA ARG A 34 7.99 -12.63 11.81
C ARG A 34 8.03 -12.72 13.33
N ARG A 35 8.56 -11.68 13.98
CA ARG A 35 8.58 -11.63 15.45
C ARG A 35 7.16 -11.56 16.04
N ALA A 36 6.26 -10.80 15.42
CA ALA A 36 4.87 -10.70 15.87
C ALA A 36 4.10 -12.02 15.65
N LEU A 37 4.33 -12.72 14.53
CA LEU A 37 3.79 -14.07 14.30
C LEU A 37 4.26 -15.05 15.39
N ALA A 38 5.57 -15.11 15.65
CA ALA A 38 6.14 -15.98 16.67
C ALA A 38 5.56 -15.69 18.07
N ALA A 39 5.38 -14.41 18.42
CA ALA A 39 4.78 -14.00 19.69
C ALA A 39 3.29 -14.41 19.81
N ALA A 40 2.58 -14.51 18.69
CA ALA A 40 1.20 -14.96 18.63
C ALA A 40 1.07 -16.50 18.52
N GLY A 41 2.18 -17.24 18.43
CA GLY A 41 2.17 -18.69 18.19
C GLY A 41 1.80 -19.07 16.75
N GLU A 42 1.88 -18.13 15.81
CA GLU A 42 1.48 -18.29 14.42
C GLU A 42 2.69 -18.53 13.50
N SER A 43 2.47 -19.20 12.38
CA SER A 43 3.49 -19.42 11.34
C SER A 43 3.33 -18.46 10.15
N GLU A 44 4.33 -18.40 9.26
CA GLU A 44 4.23 -17.59 8.03
C GLU A 44 3.09 -18.07 7.09
N HIS A 45 2.66 -19.34 7.20
CA HIS A 45 1.52 -19.87 6.42
C HIS A 45 0.22 -19.11 6.66
N LEU A 46 0.07 -18.49 7.85
CA LEU A 46 -1.05 -17.58 8.12
C LEU A 46 -1.15 -16.49 7.05
N LEU A 47 -0.03 -16.04 6.49
CA LEU A 47 0.05 -14.95 5.52
C LEU A 47 0.31 -15.42 4.08
N THR A 48 1.10 -16.47 3.88
CA THR A 48 1.50 -16.94 2.53
C THR A 48 0.42 -17.79 1.87
N GLU A 49 -0.47 -18.42 2.64
CA GLU A 49 -1.56 -19.29 2.15
C GLU A 49 -2.92 -18.75 2.63
N ALA A 50 -3.13 -17.45 2.46
CA ALA A 50 -4.33 -16.81 2.99
C ALA A 50 -5.61 -17.28 2.29
N ASP A 51 -6.47 -17.96 3.05
CA ASP A 51 -7.86 -18.23 2.69
C ASP A 51 -8.79 -17.17 3.31
N PRO A 52 -9.47 -16.32 2.50
CA PRO A 52 -10.47 -15.38 2.99
C PRO A 52 -11.74 -16.04 3.54
N ALA A 53 -11.99 -17.32 3.26
CA ALA A 53 -13.15 -18.04 3.77
C ALA A 53 -12.95 -18.59 5.20
N ASP A 54 -11.71 -18.59 5.72
CA ASP A 54 -11.39 -19.03 7.08
C ASP A 54 -11.56 -17.89 8.10
N PRO A 55 -12.62 -17.89 8.91
CA PRO A 55 -12.90 -16.81 9.85
C PRO A 55 -11.90 -16.75 11.02
N ASP A 56 -11.30 -17.87 11.42
CA ASP A 56 -10.34 -17.92 12.52
C ASP A 56 -8.99 -17.37 12.07
N ALA A 57 -8.48 -17.81 10.91
CA ALA A 57 -7.27 -17.26 10.33
C ALA A 57 -7.42 -15.75 10.03
N ASN A 58 -8.59 -15.31 9.58
CA ASN A 58 -8.89 -13.91 9.37
C ASN A 58 -8.88 -13.08 10.67
N ARG A 59 -9.38 -13.63 11.79
CA ARG A 59 -9.25 -13.00 13.10
C ARG A 59 -7.79 -12.87 13.52
N ALA A 60 -6.99 -13.92 13.36
CA ALA A 60 -5.56 -13.90 13.67
C ALA A 60 -4.80 -12.85 12.84
N ARG A 61 -5.06 -12.76 11.53
CA ARG A 61 -4.49 -11.73 10.65
C ARG A 61 -4.85 -10.32 11.10
N ARG A 62 -6.13 -10.05 11.43
CA ARG A 62 -6.55 -8.75 11.97
C ARG A 62 -5.81 -8.42 13.27
N GLY A 63 -5.69 -9.38 14.18
CA GLY A 63 -4.93 -9.21 15.43
C GLY A 63 -3.46 -8.89 15.18
N LEU A 64 -2.83 -9.56 14.23
CA LEU A 64 -1.44 -9.28 13.84
C LEU A 64 -1.26 -7.87 13.27
N LEU A 65 -2.18 -7.44 12.40
CA LEU A 65 -2.16 -6.08 11.84
C LEU A 65 -2.45 -5.02 12.92
N ALA A 66 -3.32 -5.32 13.87
CA ALA A 66 -3.58 -4.47 15.03
C ALA A 66 -2.34 -4.29 15.92
N ALA A 67 -1.63 -5.38 16.21
CA ALA A 67 -0.42 -5.39 17.01
C ALA A 67 0.76 -4.66 16.35
N THR A 68 0.86 -4.69 15.02
CA THR A 68 2.01 -4.14 14.28
C THR A 68 1.76 -2.74 13.71
N ARG A 69 0.50 -2.39 13.44
CA ARG A 69 0.11 -1.16 12.73
C ARG A 69 -1.08 -0.41 13.35
N GLY A 70 -1.68 -0.92 14.41
CA GLY A 70 -2.80 -0.25 15.09
C GLY A 70 -4.16 -0.40 14.41
N TYR A 71 -4.29 -1.36 13.49
CA TYR A 71 -5.55 -1.62 12.79
C TYR A 71 -6.71 -1.93 13.76
N GLY A 72 -7.85 -1.25 13.58
CA GLY A 72 -9.01 -1.40 14.46
C GLY A 72 -8.88 -0.75 15.85
N GLU A 73 -7.69 -0.25 16.21
CA GLU A 73 -7.40 0.32 17.54
C GLU A 73 -7.20 1.84 17.53
N ASN A 74 -7.42 2.49 16.38
CA ASN A 74 -7.30 3.94 16.20
C ASN A 74 -5.91 4.50 16.61
N ARG A 75 -4.84 3.77 16.28
CA ARG A 75 -3.45 4.19 16.54
C ARG A 75 -2.54 3.95 15.33
N ASP A 76 -1.32 4.45 15.43
CA ASP A 76 -0.25 4.28 14.44
C ASP A 76 -0.71 4.62 13.00
N LEU A 77 -0.56 3.69 12.06
CA LEU A 77 -0.93 3.88 10.65
C LEU A 77 -2.44 4.02 10.47
N PHE A 78 -3.25 3.43 11.35
CA PHE A 78 -4.71 3.37 11.22
C PHE A 78 -5.45 4.32 12.15
N LYS A 79 -4.76 5.32 12.73
CA LYS A 79 -5.40 6.42 13.44
C LYS A 79 -6.34 7.19 12.49
N ASP A 80 -7.58 7.40 12.92
CA ASP A 80 -8.67 8.01 12.17
C ASP A 80 -9.11 7.24 10.90
N PHE A 81 -8.64 5.99 10.73
CA PHE A 81 -9.08 5.13 9.63
C PHE A 81 -10.52 4.66 9.87
N PRO A 82 -11.40 4.72 8.85
CA PRO A 82 -12.81 4.39 9.03
C PRO A 82 -13.05 2.90 9.28
N ALA A 83 -13.95 2.60 10.21
CA ALA A 83 -14.33 1.22 10.56
C ALA A 83 -15.09 0.45 9.46
N ARG A 84 -15.60 1.13 8.43
CA ARG A 84 -16.29 0.51 7.30
C ARG A 84 -15.75 1.07 5.99
N VAL A 85 -15.06 0.21 5.25
CA VAL A 85 -14.52 0.52 3.93
C VAL A 85 -15.04 -0.50 2.93
N ARG A 86 -15.57 -0.02 1.80
CA ARG A 86 -15.92 -0.91 0.69
C ARG A 86 -14.68 -1.20 -0.14
N TRP A 87 -14.31 -2.47 -0.26
CA TRP A 87 -13.15 -2.93 -1.04
C TRP A 87 -13.59 -3.51 -2.38
N VAL A 88 -12.80 -3.25 -3.42
CA VAL A 88 -12.91 -3.87 -4.74
C VAL A 88 -11.52 -4.20 -5.29
N ARG A 89 -11.42 -5.23 -6.12
CA ARG A 89 -10.27 -5.43 -6.99
C ARG A 89 -10.43 -4.55 -8.23
N ALA A 90 -9.38 -3.84 -8.60
CA ALA A 90 -9.42 -2.93 -9.73
C ALA A 90 -8.09 -2.89 -10.49
N VAL A 91 -8.14 -2.34 -11.69
CA VAL A 91 -6.97 -1.97 -12.49
C VAL A 91 -6.94 -0.46 -12.67
N LEU A 92 -5.79 0.15 -12.41
CA LEU A 92 -5.53 1.55 -12.70
C LEU A 92 -4.67 1.66 -13.95
N THR A 93 -5.05 2.58 -14.84
CA THR A 93 -4.22 3.04 -15.96
C THR A 93 -3.01 3.83 -15.46
N PRO A 94 -1.96 4.00 -16.30
CA PRO A 94 -0.83 4.88 -16.00
C PRO A 94 -1.22 6.28 -15.49
N ASP A 95 -2.19 6.92 -16.15
CA ASP A 95 -2.64 8.27 -15.79
C ASP A 95 -3.38 8.29 -14.46
N GLU A 96 -4.19 7.27 -14.16
CA GLU A 96 -4.85 7.14 -12.86
C GLU A 96 -3.84 6.88 -11.74
N LEU A 97 -2.86 6.01 -11.99
CA LEU A 97 -1.81 5.68 -11.04
C LEU A 97 -0.94 6.91 -10.72
N ALA A 98 -0.66 7.75 -11.71
CA ALA A 98 0.08 9.00 -11.52
C ALA A 98 -0.65 10.03 -10.63
N ARG A 99 -1.97 9.91 -10.46
CA ARG A 99 -2.79 10.79 -9.59
C ARG A 99 -2.95 10.26 -8.16
N VAL A 100 -2.53 9.03 -7.89
CA VAL A 100 -2.55 8.46 -6.53
C VAL A 100 -1.58 9.25 -5.66
N ARG A 101 -2.01 9.69 -4.48
CA ARG A 101 -1.15 10.38 -3.52
C ARG A 101 -0.52 9.41 -2.53
N TYR A 102 0.65 9.73 -2.01
CA TYR A 102 1.15 9.12 -0.78
C TYR A 102 0.31 9.55 0.42
N ILE A 103 0.32 8.74 1.48
CA ILE A 103 -0.19 9.17 2.79
C ILE A 103 0.55 10.43 3.26
N ASP A 104 -0.13 11.31 3.99
CA ASP A 104 0.50 12.47 4.59
C ASP A 104 1.44 12.01 5.70
N TYR A 105 2.73 12.02 5.40
CA TYR A 105 3.73 11.54 6.31
C TYR A 105 5.05 12.23 5.99
N PRO A 106 5.82 12.67 7.01
CA PRO A 106 6.99 13.52 6.79
C PRO A 106 7.95 13.01 5.72
N TYR A 107 8.21 11.69 5.69
CA TYR A 107 9.06 11.06 4.68
C TYR A 107 8.56 11.28 3.24
N TRP A 108 7.27 11.05 2.97
CA TRP A 108 6.72 11.17 1.63
C TRP A 108 6.54 12.63 1.21
N ASN A 109 6.24 13.50 2.18
CA ASN A 109 6.15 14.94 1.94
C ASN A 109 7.52 15.49 1.54
N GLU A 110 8.58 15.14 2.27
CA GLU A 110 9.95 15.53 1.93
C GLU A 110 10.37 14.99 0.55
N LEU A 111 10.08 13.70 0.30
CA LEU A 111 10.44 13.02 -0.95
C LEU A 111 9.74 13.66 -2.18
N SER A 112 8.48 14.07 -2.03
CA SER A 112 7.70 14.66 -3.12
C SER A 112 7.78 16.19 -3.20
N GLY A 113 8.44 16.87 -2.24
CA GLY A 113 8.40 18.32 -2.14
C GLY A 113 7.02 18.86 -1.71
N GLY A 114 6.28 18.08 -0.93
CA GLY A 114 4.98 18.43 -0.35
C GLY A 114 3.77 18.08 -1.21
N SER A 115 3.94 17.74 -2.48
CA SER A 115 2.80 17.44 -3.36
C SER A 115 2.12 16.10 -3.06
N ARG A 116 2.86 15.19 -2.41
CA ARG A 116 2.50 13.79 -2.18
C ARG A 116 2.29 13.00 -3.47
N LEU A 117 2.70 13.51 -4.63
CA LEU A 117 2.55 12.81 -5.91
C LEU A 117 3.79 11.97 -6.21
N PRO A 118 3.61 10.75 -6.75
CA PRO A 118 4.71 9.86 -7.06
C PRO A 118 5.53 10.33 -8.27
N ARG A 119 4.92 11.08 -9.21
CA ARG A 119 5.66 11.71 -10.32
C ARG A 119 6.68 12.72 -9.80
N ASP A 120 6.25 13.62 -8.92
CA ASP A 120 7.13 14.65 -8.37
C ASP A 120 8.23 14.03 -7.49
N ALA A 121 7.91 12.98 -6.75
CA ALA A 121 8.92 12.20 -6.02
C ALA A 121 9.94 11.54 -6.98
N ALA A 122 9.49 10.97 -8.09
CA ALA A 122 10.37 10.38 -9.09
C ALA A 122 11.31 11.42 -9.72
N ASP A 123 10.79 12.57 -10.12
CA ASP A 123 11.58 13.67 -10.72
C ASP A 123 12.67 14.15 -9.74
N ARG A 124 12.30 14.31 -8.45
CA ARG A 124 13.25 14.75 -7.41
C ARG A 124 14.29 13.68 -7.08
N ILE A 125 13.90 12.40 -7.05
CA ILE A 125 14.85 11.27 -6.89
C ILE A 125 15.85 11.27 -8.05
N GLN A 126 15.39 11.49 -9.28
CA GLN A 126 16.25 11.56 -10.46
C GLN A 126 17.20 12.77 -10.41
N ALA A 127 16.77 13.89 -9.82
CA ALA A 127 17.61 15.05 -9.53
C ALA A 127 18.59 14.84 -8.35
N GLY A 128 18.62 13.64 -7.74
CA GLY A 128 19.57 13.28 -6.67
C GLY A 128 19.11 13.60 -5.25
N MET A 129 17.86 14.07 -5.06
CA MET A 129 17.34 14.34 -3.72
C MET A 129 17.19 13.05 -2.91
N ARG A 130 17.56 13.10 -1.61
CA ARG A 130 17.37 12.04 -0.63
C ARG A 130 16.60 12.57 0.57
N ALA A 131 15.39 12.06 0.80
CA ALA A 131 14.59 12.47 1.95
C ALA A 131 15.23 11.98 3.25
N PHE A 132 15.58 12.91 4.14
CA PHE A 132 16.26 12.62 5.42
C PHE A 132 17.53 11.77 5.26
N ASP A 133 18.28 11.99 4.18
CA ASP A 133 19.49 11.24 3.80
C ASP A 133 19.30 9.72 3.60
N VAL A 134 18.05 9.26 3.52
CA VAL A 134 17.74 7.85 3.26
C VAL A 134 18.05 7.51 1.80
N SER A 135 18.77 6.42 1.58
CA SER A 135 19.13 5.93 0.24
C SER A 135 17.91 5.59 -0.63
N ASN A 136 17.92 6.08 -1.88
CA ASN A 136 16.91 5.78 -2.91
C ASN A 136 17.13 4.46 -3.66
N HIS A 137 18.15 3.66 -3.33
CA HIS A 137 18.52 2.47 -4.12
C HIS A 137 17.34 1.49 -4.29
N ARG A 138 16.48 1.38 -3.28
CA ARG A 138 15.29 0.50 -3.31
C ARG A 138 14.27 0.95 -4.34
N PHE A 139 14.07 2.25 -4.51
CA PHE A 139 13.17 2.79 -5.53
C PHE A 139 13.74 2.56 -6.94
N VAL A 140 15.05 2.74 -7.11
CA VAL A 140 15.74 2.45 -8.39
C VAL A 140 15.66 0.97 -8.74
N ALA A 141 15.87 0.08 -7.75
CA ALA A 141 15.73 -1.36 -7.93
C ALA A 141 14.29 -1.75 -8.30
N ALA A 142 13.29 -1.17 -7.63
CA ALA A 142 11.88 -1.37 -7.96
C ALA A 142 11.56 -0.88 -9.38
N ALA A 143 12.07 0.27 -9.81
CA ALA A 143 11.88 0.78 -11.16
C ALA A 143 12.46 -0.15 -12.23
N ARG A 144 13.64 -0.75 -11.96
CA ARG A 144 14.23 -1.77 -12.85
C ARG A 144 13.36 -3.02 -12.94
N ALA A 145 12.82 -3.48 -11.82
CA ALA A 145 11.90 -4.62 -11.78
C ALA A 145 10.60 -4.34 -12.56
N VAL A 146 10.03 -3.14 -12.42
CA VAL A 146 8.89 -2.70 -13.23
C VAL A 146 9.22 -2.72 -14.72
N ARG A 147 10.38 -2.19 -15.13
CA ARG A 147 10.80 -2.17 -16.56
C ARG A 147 11.02 -3.57 -17.14
N ARG A 148 11.37 -4.56 -16.32
CA ARG A 148 11.49 -5.97 -16.74
C ARG A 148 10.14 -6.68 -16.86
N GLY A 149 9.07 -6.10 -16.33
CA GLY A 149 7.77 -6.75 -16.27
C GLY A 149 7.62 -7.73 -15.10
N ASP A 150 8.43 -7.57 -14.04
CA ASP A 150 8.30 -8.37 -12.83
C ASP A 150 6.88 -8.18 -12.24
N ARG A 151 6.29 -9.27 -11.73
CA ARG A 151 4.98 -9.21 -11.08
C ARG A 151 5.12 -8.75 -9.63
N PHE A 152 4.19 -7.91 -9.20
CA PHE A 152 4.15 -7.40 -7.84
C PHE A 152 2.83 -7.76 -7.15
N ALA A 153 2.88 -7.81 -5.82
CA ALA A 153 1.66 -7.75 -5.02
C ALA A 153 0.87 -6.48 -5.36
N PRO A 154 -0.48 -6.54 -5.35
CA PRO A 154 -1.33 -5.38 -5.63
C PRO A 154 -0.97 -4.18 -4.78
N LEU A 155 -1.21 -2.97 -5.29
CA LEU A 155 -1.20 -1.77 -4.44
C LEU A 155 -2.48 -1.74 -3.62
N ILE A 156 -2.40 -1.26 -2.37
CA ILE A 156 -3.59 -1.03 -1.55
C ILE A 156 -3.82 0.47 -1.51
N LEU A 157 -4.92 0.89 -2.12
CA LEU A 157 -5.27 2.30 -2.32
C LEU A 157 -6.58 2.59 -1.61
N THR A 158 -6.71 3.77 -1.02
CA THR A 158 -7.95 4.17 -0.35
C THR A 158 -8.33 5.61 -0.61
N GLY A 159 -9.63 5.93 -0.59
CA GLY A 159 -10.10 7.27 -0.90
C GLY A 159 -11.58 7.52 -0.60
N PRO A 160 -12.02 8.77 -0.45
CA PRO A 160 -13.44 9.08 -0.28
C PRO A 160 -14.24 8.69 -1.54
N ARG A 161 -13.56 8.67 -2.69
CA ARG A 161 -14.05 8.27 -4.00
C ARG A 161 -12.89 7.63 -4.79
N ARG A 162 -13.21 6.84 -5.82
CA ARG A 162 -12.22 6.13 -6.64
C ARG A 162 -11.30 7.04 -7.46
N ASN A 163 -11.68 8.29 -7.69
CA ASN A 163 -10.86 9.29 -8.37
C ASN A 163 -9.97 10.10 -7.42
N THR A 164 -10.03 9.84 -6.12
CA THR A 164 -9.29 10.57 -5.08
C THR A 164 -8.61 9.56 -4.16
N LEU A 165 -7.55 8.93 -4.64
CA LEU A 165 -6.90 7.80 -3.96
C LEU A 165 -5.58 8.20 -3.28
N VAL A 166 -5.33 7.56 -2.15
CA VAL A 166 -4.10 7.61 -1.36
C VAL A 166 -3.57 6.18 -1.20
N CYS A 167 -2.27 6.00 -1.37
CA CYS A 167 -1.60 4.73 -1.15
C CYS A 167 -1.58 4.40 0.35
N LEU A 168 -2.23 3.31 0.73
CA LEU A 168 -2.17 2.72 2.08
C LEU A 168 -0.97 1.78 2.20
N GLU A 169 -0.77 0.91 1.20
CA GLU A 169 0.37 0.00 1.11
C GLU A 169 0.88 -0.08 -0.34
N GLY A 170 2.19 -0.31 -0.49
CA GLY A 170 2.84 -0.39 -1.78
C GLY A 170 3.57 0.89 -2.19
N HIS A 171 3.85 1.81 -1.26
CA HIS A 171 4.53 3.08 -1.55
C HIS A 171 5.86 2.92 -2.33
N LEU A 172 6.66 1.90 -1.99
CA LEU A 172 7.89 1.58 -2.73
C LEU A 172 7.59 1.18 -4.18
N ARG A 173 6.55 0.37 -4.39
CA ARG A 173 6.13 -0.11 -5.72
C ARG A 173 5.55 1.03 -6.54
N LEU A 174 4.69 1.87 -5.94
CA LEU A 174 4.17 3.09 -6.56
C LEU A 174 5.29 4.02 -7.03
N THR A 175 6.30 4.25 -6.18
CA THR A 175 7.48 5.05 -6.54
C THR A 175 8.31 4.38 -7.66
N GLY A 176 8.45 3.06 -7.62
CA GLY A 176 9.08 2.28 -8.69
C GLY A 176 8.37 2.43 -10.03
N HIS A 177 7.03 2.37 -10.05
CA HIS A 177 6.23 2.64 -11.24
C HIS A 177 6.45 4.06 -11.76
N ALA A 178 6.49 5.07 -10.89
CA ALA A 178 6.74 6.45 -11.30
C ALA A 178 8.13 6.65 -11.92
N LEU A 179 9.19 6.11 -11.29
CA LEU A 179 10.55 6.12 -11.85
C LEU A 179 10.69 5.31 -13.15
N ALA A 180 9.81 4.34 -13.37
CA ALA A 180 9.72 3.60 -14.62
C ALA A 180 8.88 4.32 -15.70
N GLY A 181 8.25 5.46 -15.37
CA GLY A 181 7.39 6.21 -16.29
C GLY A 181 5.97 5.65 -16.43
N PHE A 182 5.48 4.94 -15.41
CA PHE A 182 4.16 4.30 -15.39
C PHE A 182 3.88 3.41 -16.63
N PRO A 183 4.73 2.40 -16.92
CA PRO A 183 4.71 1.74 -18.23
C PRO A 183 3.52 0.78 -18.44
N VAL A 184 2.77 0.46 -17.38
CA VAL A 184 1.76 -0.59 -17.38
C VAL A 184 0.57 -0.21 -16.53
N GLU A 185 -0.57 -0.83 -16.81
CA GLU A 185 -1.69 -0.87 -15.88
C GLU A 185 -1.33 -1.68 -14.62
N VAL A 186 -1.90 -1.30 -13.47
CA VAL A 186 -1.56 -1.92 -12.18
C VAL A 186 -2.81 -2.43 -11.46
N GLN A 187 -2.76 -3.68 -11.03
CA GLN A 187 -3.79 -4.27 -10.18
C GLN A 187 -3.70 -3.72 -8.76
N CYS A 188 -4.86 -3.35 -8.21
CA CYS A 188 -4.98 -2.71 -6.92
C CYS A 188 -6.16 -3.27 -6.13
N LEU A 189 -6.05 -3.22 -4.80
CA LEU A 189 -7.20 -3.20 -3.90
C LEU A 189 -7.58 -1.76 -3.62
N VAL A 190 -8.82 -1.40 -3.92
CA VAL A 190 -9.33 -0.03 -3.77
C VAL A 190 -10.40 0.00 -2.70
N GLY A 191 -10.09 0.65 -1.59
CA GLY A 191 -10.98 0.89 -0.46
C GLY A 191 -11.64 2.25 -0.55
N THR A 192 -12.97 2.31 -0.47
CA THR A 192 -13.71 3.59 -0.47
C THR A 192 -14.59 3.76 0.76
N ALA A 193 -14.46 4.92 1.39
CA ALA A 193 -15.30 5.36 2.50
C ALA A 193 -15.28 6.90 2.60
N ARG A 194 -16.44 7.55 2.71
CA ARG A 194 -16.52 9.02 2.80
C ARG A 194 -15.63 9.61 3.90
N ALA A 195 -15.53 8.89 5.03
CA ALA A 195 -14.76 9.29 6.20
C ALA A 195 -13.23 9.13 6.06
N ILE A 196 -12.73 8.42 5.04
CA ILE A 196 -11.29 8.16 4.88
C ILE A 196 -10.48 9.44 4.63
N GLY A 197 -11.14 10.51 4.20
CA GLY A 197 -10.53 11.82 4.06
C GLY A 197 -10.06 12.45 5.38
N ARG A 198 -10.35 11.84 6.55
CA ARG A 198 -9.74 12.24 7.84
C ARG A 198 -8.39 11.58 8.05
N TRP A 199 -8.29 10.29 7.72
CA TRP A 199 -7.04 9.52 7.75
C TRP A 199 -6.04 9.97 6.67
N ALA A 200 -6.55 10.29 5.48
CA ALA A 200 -5.74 10.64 4.32
C ALA A 200 -5.15 12.06 4.36
N ARG A 201 -5.42 12.84 5.41
CA ARG A 201 -5.03 14.24 5.51
C ARG A 201 -3.57 14.39 5.82
#